data_AF-A0A7W3TZL1-F1
#
_entry.id   AF-A0A7W3TZL1-F1
#
_cell.length_a   1.000
_cell.length_b   1.000
_cell.length_c   1.000
_cell.angle_alpha   90.00
_cell.angle_beta   90.00
_cell.angle_gamma   90.00
#
_symmetry.space_group_name_H-M   'P 1'
#
loop_
_entity.id
_entity.type
_entity.pdbx_description
1 polymer ?
#
loop_
_entity_poly.entity_id
_entity_poly.type
_entity_poly.pdbx_seq_one_letter_code
_entity_poly.pdbx_strand_id
1 'polypeptide(L)'
;MGIWHLISVHPDYRRTGIAIQFVEALIGVARKEGKKVIHLDVLADNIPSEKLYLKAGFQLVKELVIHYDDIGDQAAKVMECQL
;
A
#
# COMPACT_ATOMS: atom_id res chain seq x y z
N MET A 1 -4.11 -11.05 -10.00
CA MET A 1 -3.79 -10.41 -8.72
C MET A 1 -2.36 -9.89 -8.79
N GLY A 2 -2.09 -8.71 -8.22
CA GLY A 2 -0.75 -8.16 -8.06
C GLY A 2 -0.46 -7.88 -6.58
N ILE A 3 0.82 -7.94 -6.20
CA ILE A 3 1.27 -7.67 -4.83
C ILE A 3 2.31 -6.57 -4.91
N TRP A 4 2.16 -5.52 -4.10
CA TRP A 4 3.15 -4.45 -3.99
C TRP A 4 3.87 -4.56 -2.66
N HIS A 5 5.20 -4.67 -2.74
CA HIS A 5 6.04 -4.95 -1.57
C HIS A 5 6.58 -3.69 -0.88
N LEU A 6 6.88 -2.63 -1.65
CA LEU A 6 7.47 -1.42 -1.09
C LEU A 6 7.15 -0.20 -1.95
N ILE A 7 6.58 0.82 -1.32
CA ILE A 7 6.38 2.15 -1.90
C ILE A 7 6.87 3.16 -0.89
N SER A 8 7.78 4.04 -1.30
CA SER A 8 8.33 5.07 -0.43
C SER A 8 8.64 6.33 -1.20
N VAL A 9 8.47 7.47 -0.54
CA VAL A 9 8.90 8.78 -1.02
C VAL A 9 9.97 9.30 -0.08
N HIS A 10 11.07 9.76 -0.66
CA HIS A 10 12.18 10.35 0.07
C HIS A 10 11.68 11.48 0.99
N PRO A 11 12.17 11.59 2.25
CA PRO A 11 11.63 12.50 3.26
C PRO A 11 11.42 13.95 2.79
N ASP A 12 12.39 14.50 2.05
CA ASP A 12 12.38 15.88 1.55
C ASP A 12 11.25 16.18 0.55
N TYR A 13 10.63 15.14 -0.02
CA TYR A 13 9.56 15.27 -1.01
C TYR A 13 8.20 14.81 -0.48
N ARG A 14 8.08 14.53 0.82
CA ARG A 14 6.79 14.13 1.42
C ARG A 14 5.82 15.30 1.47
N ARG A 15 4.51 14.98 1.59
CA ARG A 15 3.41 15.96 1.68
C ARG A 15 3.23 16.87 0.45
N THR A 16 3.87 16.53 -0.66
CA THR A 16 3.75 17.22 -1.96
C THR A 16 2.69 16.60 -2.88
N GLY A 17 2.12 15.44 -2.49
CA GLY A 17 1.17 14.68 -3.32
C GLY A 17 1.80 13.68 -4.28
N ILE A 18 3.13 13.57 -4.34
CA ILE A 18 3.82 12.61 -5.22
C ILE A 18 3.37 11.17 -4.97
N ALA A 19 3.24 10.76 -3.70
CA ALA A 19 2.88 9.38 -3.36
C ALA A 19 1.50 8.98 -3.91
N ILE A 20 0.49 9.86 -3.85
CA ILE A 20 -0.86 9.54 -4.34
C ILE A 20 -0.88 9.49 -5.87
N GLN A 21 -0.20 10.42 -6.54
CA GLN A 21 -0.09 10.42 -8.00
C GLN A 21 0.62 9.15 -8.49
N PHE A 22 1.66 8.71 -7.78
CA PHE A 22 2.38 7.48 -8.10
C PHE A 22 1.50 6.24 -7.96
N VAL A 23 0.79 6.11 -6.84
CA VAL A 23 -0.14 4.99 -6.60
C VAL A 23 -1.26 4.94 -7.64
N GLU A 24 -1.88 6.07 -7.96
CA GLU A 24 -2.94 6.16 -8.97
C GLU A 24 -2.42 5.78 -10.37
N ALA A 25 -1.20 6.20 -10.72
CA ALA A 25 -0.55 5.82 -11.97
C ALA A 25 -0.28 4.30 -12.03
N LEU A 26 0.21 3.70 -10.95
CA LEU A 26 0.44 2.26 -10.86
C LEU A 26 -0.86 1.45 -10.96
N ILE A 27 -1.94 1.92 -10.33
CA ILE A 27 -3.30 1.34 -10.49
C ILE A 27 -3.71 1.37 -11.97
N GLY A 28 -3.47 2.50 -12.66
CA GLY A 28 -3.75 2.64 -14.09
C GLY A 28 -2.97 1.64 -14.96
N VAL A 29 -1.69 1.40 -14.64
CA VAL A 29 -0.88 0.37 -15.31
C VAL A 29 -1.44 -1.02 -15.05
N ALA A 30 -1.73 -1.35 -13.80
CA ALA A 30 -2.27 -2.66 -13.43
C ALA A 30 -3.62 -2.97 -14.10
N ARG A 31 -4.50 -1.96 -14.24
CA ARG A 31 -5.74 -2.08 -15.02
C ARG A 31 -5.48 -2.41 -16.48
N LYS A 32 -4.54 -1.70 -17.12
CA LYS A 32 -4.16 -1.95 -18.52
C LYS A 32 -3.58 -3.35 -18.74
N GLU A 33 -2.89 -3.88 -17.74
CA GLU A 33 -2.39 -5.27 -17.73
C GLU A 33 -3.47 -6.32 -17.42
N GLY A 34 -4.73 -5.92 -17.22
CA GLY A 34 -5.83 -6.83 -16.93
C GLY A 34 -5.80 -7.42 -15.52
N LYS A 35 -5.05 -6.82 -14.58
CA LYS A 35 -5.11 -7.21 -13.17
C LYS A 35 -6.50 -6.89 -12.62
N LYS A 36 -7.01 -7.75 -11.74
CA LYS A 36 -8.34 -7.61 -11.10
C LYS A 36 -8.29 -7.03 -9.70
N VAL A 37 -7.17 -7.22 -9.02
CA VAL A 37 -6.98 -6.80 -7.63
C VAL A 37 -5.49 -6.60 -7.35
N ILE A 38 -5.19 -5.61 -6.51
CA ILE A 38 -3.86 -5.34 -5.95
C ILE A 38 -3.92 -5.47 -4.44
N HIS A 39 -2.95 -6.18 -3.86
CA HIS A 39 -2.78 -6.34 -2.42
C HIS A 39 -1.49 -5.68 -1.95
N LEU A 40 -1.53 -5.17 -0.72
CA LEU A 40 -0.35 -4.73 0.02
C LEU A 40 -0.57 -4.87 1.52
N ASP A 41 0.52 -4.92 2.26
CA ASP A 41 0.54 -4.80 3.71
C ASP A 41 1.10 -3.45 4.16
N VAL A 42 0.59 -2.97 5.28
CA VAL A 42 1.04 -1.74 5.94
C VAL A 42 1.26 -2.06 7.40
N LEU A 43 2.44 -1.76 7.94
CA LEU A 43 2.67 -1.82 9.39
C LEU A 43 1.61 -0.97 10.11
N ALA A 44 1.03 -1.50 11.19
CA ALA A 44 -0.14 -0.91 11.83
C ALA A 44 0.10 0.52 12.37
N ASP A 45 1.35 0.87 12.65
CA ASP A 45 1.77 2.20 13.10
C ASP A 45 2.04 3.19 11.95
N ASN A 46 2.05 2.72 10.69
CA ASN A 46 2.30 3.52 9.51
C ASN A 46 1.00 4.21 9.02
N ILE A 47 0.43 5.03 9.89
CA ILE A 47 -0.79 5.83 9.65
C ILE A 47 -0.72 6.67 8.36
N PRO A 48 0.42 7.29 7.98
CA PRO A 48 0.50 8.03 6.73
C PRO A 48 0.25 7.15 5.49
N SER A 49 0.78 5.93 5.48
CA SER A 49 0.61 5.01 4.35
C SER A 49 -0.79 4.43 4.31
N GLU A 50 -1.36 4.06 5.47
CA GLU A 50 -2.76 3.63 5.54
C GLU A 50 -3.69 4.69 4.94
N LYS A 51 -3.56 5.96 5.35
CA LYS A 51 -4.38 7.06 4.81
C LYS A 51 -4.17 7.27 3.32
N LEU A 52 -2.94 7.12 2.84
CA LEU A 52 -2.62 7.20 1.41
C LEU A 52 -3.38 6.13 0.62
N TYR A 53 -3.31 4.87 1.05
CA TYR A 53 -3.94 3.78 0.32
C TYR A 53 -5.47 3.83 0.40
N LEU A 54 -6.04 4.19 1.55
CA LEU A 54 -7.48 4.46 1.67
C LEU A 54 -7.93 5.54 0.68
N LYS A 55 -7.16 6.63 0.55
CA LYS A 55 -7.45 7.69 -0.43
C LYS A 55 -7.36 7.20 -1.88
N ALA A 56 -6.44 6.28 -2.17
CA ALA A 56 -6.28 5.67 -3.48
C ALA A 56 -7.34 4.60 -3.83
N GLY A 57 -8.30 4.32 -2.93
CA GLY A 57 -9.36 3.35 -3.16
C GLY A 57 -9.03 1.93 -2.69
N PHE A 58 -8.00 1.76 -1.85
CA PHE A 58 -7.81 0.51 -1.13
C PHE A 58 -8.78 0.40 0.05
N GLN A 59 -9.07 -0.83 0.44
CA GLN A 59 -9.89 -1.18 1.59
C GLN A 59 -9.11 -2.11 2.51
N LEU A 60 -9.28 -1.93 3.82
CA LEU A 60 -8.74 -2.86 4.81
C LEU A 60 -9.49 -4.19 4.70
N VAL A 61 -8.75 -5.29 4.54
CA VAL A 61 -9.32 -6.64 4.46
C VAL A 61 -9.06 -7.42 5.73
N LYS A 62 -7.84 -7.30 6.29
CA LYS A 62 -7.46 -8.06 7.48
C LYS A 62 -6.35 -7.36 8.26
N GLU A 63 -6.38 -7.52 9.58
CA GLU A 63 -5.24 -7.25 10.44
C GLU A 63 -4.59 -8.57 10.84
N LEU A 64 -3.26 -8.63 10.83
CA LEU A 64 -2.50 -9.83 11.17
C LEU A 64 -1.14 -9.46 11.76
N VAL A 65 -0.47 -10.44 12.38
CA VAL A 65 0.90 -10.28 12.86
C VAL A 65 1.84 -10.95 11.85
N ILE A 66 2.79 -10.19 11.30
CA ILE A 66 3.82 -10.66 10.38
C ILE A 66 5.13 -10.74 11.15
N HIS A 67 5.80 -11.89 11.09
CA HIS A 67 7.17 -12.01 11.58
C HIS A 67 8.14 -11.52 10.51
N TYR A 68 8.93 -10.50 10.83
CA TYR A 68 10.07 -10.05 10.03
C TYR A 68 11.37 -10.45 10.72
N ASP A 69 12.36 -10.95 9.98
CA ASP A 69 13.61 -11.47 10.55
C ASP A 69 14.43 -10.42 11.33
N ASP A 70 14.29 -9.14 10.99
CA ASP A 70 15.06 -8.02 11.51
C ASP A 70 14.37 -7.27 12.67
N ILE A 71 13.03 -7.23 12.67
CA ILE A 71 12.23 -6.47 13.64
C ILE A 71 11.22 -7.32 14.42
N GLY A 72 11.21 -8.64 14.20
CA GLY A 72 10.32 -9.59 14.88
C GLY A 72 8.86 -9.46 14.45
N ASP A 73 7.96 -9.83 15.36
CA ASP A 73 6.51 -9.80 15.13
C ASP A 73 5.98 -8.37 15.05
N GLN A 74 5.35 -8.03 13.94
CA GLN A 74 4.76 -6.73 13.69
C GLN A 74 3.28 -6.86 13.35
N ALA A 75 2.45 -6.02 13.96
CA ALA A 75 1.07 -5.87 13.53
C ALA A 75 1.03 -5.18 12.16
N ALA A 76 0.30 -5.77 11.21
CA ALA A 76 0.14 -5.28 9.86
C ALA A 76 -1.32 -5.33 9.42
N LYS A 77 -1.66 -4.40 8.53
CA LYS A 77 -2.95 -4.25 7.87
C LYS A 77 -2.81 -4.66 6.42
N VAL A 78 -3.49 -5.73 6.02
CA VAL A 78 -3.61 -6.15 4.63
C VAL A 78 -4.72 -5.36 3.98
N MET A 79 -4.37 -4.68 2.89
CA MET A 79 -5.27 -3.82 2.13
C MET A 79 -5.38 -4.27 0.69
N GLU A 80 -6.56 -4.10 0.11
CA GLU A 80 -6.86 -4.50 -1.26
C GLU A 80 -7.51 -3.38 -2.07
N CYS A 81 -7.14 -3.25 -3.35
CA CYS A 81 -7.81 -2.39 -4.31
C CYS A 81 -8.33 -3.22 -5.48
N GLN A 82 -9.65 -3.16 -5.72
CA GLN A 82 -10.30 -3.78 -6.87
C GLN A 82 -10.08 -2.92 -8.12
N LEU A 83 -9.68 -3.55 -9.23
CA LEU A 83 -9.23 -2.88 -10.46
C LEU A 83 -10.23 -2.95 -11.59
#